data_AF-A0A519MBT8-F1
#
_entry.id   AF-A0A519MBT8-F1
#
_cell.length_a   1.000
_cell.length_b   1.000
_cell.length_c   1.000
_cell.angle_alpha   90.00
_cell.angle_beta   90.00
_cell.angle_gamma   90.00
#
_symmetry.space_group_name_H-M   'P 1'
#
loop_
_entity.id
_entity.type
_entity.pdbx_description
1 polymer ?
#
loop_
_entity_poly.entity_id
_entity_poly.type
_entity_poly.pdbx_seq_one_letter_code
_entity_poly.pdbx_strand_id
1 'polypeptide(L)'
;MKKIIPVFMLMVLCVIGIIAFQLYYSYINFNEAERVFKKDVNEALTEARDSTIAIHNRNVEKQFRGWMNDENYVEISSRWDSLQKVSVFRIKEISPKGNGQIDISLSVEKISNRIDTITPEAKRLFIDHMVETVHDGFLRGTVWFFTQGIGERLSKAYYEVPIPRNVINEQYRIALKRRGVTLPFRLNKNSSDYDYITSKVNFGIKYEQWMRAGFVGLNTYLLGELKWVLLGTLLLLLITLACFCYTIKTLLNQQKLNIMKDDFINNMTHEIHTPLSSILVTADALKRFSHD
;
A
#
# COMPACT_ATOMS: atom_id res chain seq x y z
N MET A 1 16.12 55.96 -3.50
CA MET A 1 15.47 54.99 -2.59
C MET A 1 14.16 54.37 -3.12
N LYS A 2 13.21 55.13 -3.71
CA LYS A 2 11.85 54.64 -4.03
C LYS A 2 11.73 53.42 -4.98
N LYS A 3 12.73 53.12 -5.84
CA LYS A 3 12.67 52.02 -6.82
C LYS A 3 13.10 50.63 -6.29
N ILE A 4 13.76 50.55 -5.13
CA ILE A 4 14.30 49.28 -4.60
C ILE A 4 13.31 48.58 -3.65
N ILE A 5 12.53 49.36 -2.89
CA ILE A 5 11.48 48.85 -2.00
C ILE A 5 10.49 47.91 -2.71
N PRO A 6 9.96 48.22 -3.92
CA PRO A 6 9.07 47.29 -4.61
C PRO A 6 9.75 45.99 -5.05
N VAL A 7 11.03 46.03 -5.42
CA VAL A 7 11.81 44.82 -5.77
C VAL A 7 12.02 43.94 -4.54
N PHE A 8 12.34 44.55 -3.40
CA PHE A 8 12.48 43.84 -2.13
C PHE A 8 11.16 43.21 -1.68
N MET A 9 10.06 43.95 -1.76
CA MET A 9 8.72 43.43 -1.44
C MET A 9 8.33 42.25 -2.36
N LEU A 10 8.63 42.35 -3.66
CA LEU A 10 8.38 41.27 -4.61
C LEU A 10 9.21 40.02 -4.28
N MET A 11 10.48 40.18 -3.92
CA MET A 11 11.34 39.06 -3.53
C MET A 11 10.87 38.37 -2.25
N VAL A 12 10.49 39.15 -1.22
CA VAL A 12 9.94 38.60 0.03
C VAL A 12 8.65 37.83 -0.26
N LEU A 13 7.77 38.37 -1.10
CA LEU A 13 6.55 37.71 -1.52
C LEU A 13 6.84 36.38 -2.24
N CYS A 14 7.82 36.34 -3.15
CA CYS A 14 8.23 35.10 -3.82
C CYS A 14 8.77 34.06 -2.84
N VAL A 15 9.61 34.45 -1.88
CA VAL A 15 10.16 33.51 -0.88
C VAL A 15 9.05 32.96 0.01
N ILE A 16 8.13 33.81 0.48
CA ILE A 16 6.96 33.36 1.24
C ILE A 16 6.12 32.38 0.41
N GLY A 17 5.90 32.68 -0.87
CA GLY A 17 5.18 31.80 -1.78
C GLY A 17 5.84 30.42 -1.93
N ILE A 18 7.17 30.38 -2.07
CA ILE A 18 7.93 29.12 -2.15
C ILE A 18 7.83 28.34 -0.85
N ILE A 19 8.00 28.99 0.31
CA ILE A 19 7.88 28.33 1.62
C ILE A 19 6.47 27.77 1.82
N ALA A 20 5.44 28.55 1.49
CA ALA A 20 4.05 28.12 1.56
C ALA A 20 3.80 26.90 0.65
N PHE A 21 4.33 26.92 -0.57
CA PHE A 21 4.23 25.80 -1.50
C PHE A 21 4.95 24.55 -0.99
N GLN A 22 6.14 24.69 -0.41
CA GLN A 22 6.90 23.60 0.19
C GLN A 22 6.16 22.97 1.39
N LEU A 23 5.59 23.80 2.28
CA LEU A 23 4.79 23.33 3.41
C LEU A 23 3.53 22.61 2.93
N TYR A 24 2.86 23.16 1.92
CA TYR A 24 1.69 22.54 1.30
C TYR A 24 2.03 21.17 0.69
N TYR A 25 3.14 21.08 -0.04
CA TYR A 25 3.62 19.82 -0.61
C TYR A 25 3.94 18.80 0.49
N SER A 26 4.64 19.20 1.56
CA SER A 26 4.92 18.32 2.69
C SER A 26 3.64 17.81 3.37
N TYR A 27 2.64 18.68 3.54
CA TYR A 27 1.34 18.33 4.11
C TYR A 27 0.58 17.32 3.22
N ILE A 28 0.59 17.52 1.90
CA ILE A 28 0.00 16.56 0.95
C ILE A 28 0.68 15.19 1.07
N ASN A 29 2.01 15.14 1.06
CA ASN A 29 2.73 13.88 1.13
C ASN A 29 2.46 13.13 2.44
N PHE A 30 2.35 13.86 3.55
CA PHE A 30 1.98 13.26 4.83
C PHE A 30 0.59 12.61 4.79
N ASN A 31 -0.40 13.33 4.29
CA ASN A 31 -1.77 12.82 4.16
C ASN A 31 -1.86 11.67 3.14
N GLU A 32 -1.05 11.70 2.09
CA GLU A 32 -0.97 10.62 1.10
C GLU A 32 -0.39 9.35 1.73
N ALA A 33 0.74 9.47 2.43
CA ALA A 33 1.36 8.35 3.14
C ALA A 33 0.41 7.75 4.18
N GLU A 34 -0.32 8.57 4.92
CA GLU A 34 -1.34 8.10 5.86
C GLU A 34 -2.48 7.36 5.12
N ARG A 35 -2.93 7.85 3.96
CA ARG A 35 -3.98 7.19 3.17
C ARG A 35 -3.52 5.86 2.61
N VAL A 36 -2.31 5.81 2.05
CA VAL A 36 -1.68 4.58 1.53
C VAL A 36 -1.53 3.57 2.67
N PHE A 37 -0.98 3.97 3.80
CA PHE A 37 -0.88 3.12 4.98
C PHE A 37 -2.23 2.55 5.39
N LYS A 38 -3.26 3.39 5.55
CA LYS A 38 -4.62 2.95 5.91
C LYS A 38 -5.17 1.96 4.89
N LYS A 39 -5.00 2.22 3.59
CA LYS A 39 -5.43 1.30 2.53
C LYS A 39 -4.71 -0.05 2.66
N ASP A 40 -3.39 -0.02 2.78
CA ASP A 40 -2.54 -1.20 2.81
C ASP A 40 -2.82 -2.11 4.01
N VAL A 41 -3.02 -1.55 5.21
CA VAL A 41 -3.32 -2.36 6.40
C VAL A 41 -4.73 -2.97 6.37
N ASN A 42 -5.69 -2.31 5.71
CA ASN A 42 -7.04 -2.86 5.52
C ASN A 42 -7.05 -3.96 4.46
N GLU A 43 -6.40 -3.71 3.31
CA GLU A 43 -6.25 -4.72 2.25
C GLU A 43 -5.46 -5.94 2.75
N ALA A 44 -4.41 -5.72 3.55
CA ALA A 44 -3.67 -6.81 4.18
C ALA A 44 -4.55 -7.65 5.10
N LEU A 45 -5.54 -7.05 5.79
CA LEU A 45 -6.42 -7.78 6.70
C LEU A 45 -7.42 -8.64 5.92
N THR A 46 -7.94 -8.10 4.81
CA THR A 46 -8.77 -8.85 3.86
C THR A 46 -7.98 -9.99 3.22
N GLU A 47 -6.76 -9.74 2.74
CA GLU A 47 -5.89 -10.78 2.19
C GLU A 47 -5.57 -11.87 3.23
N ALA A 48 -5.33 -11.48 4.48
CA ALA A 48 -5.12 -12.42 5.58
C ALA A 48 -6.36 -13.28 5.83
N ARG A 49 -7.57 -12.70 5.73
CA ARG A 49 -8.83 -13.44 5.81
C ARG A 49 -8.93 -14.48 4.70
N ASP A 50 -8.71 -14.07 3.45
CA ASP A 50 -8.80 -14.98 2.30
C ASP A 50 -7.74 -16.08 2.37
N SER A 51 -6.51 -15.72 2.74
CA SER A 51 -5.41 -16.68 2.92
C SER A 51 -5.69 -17.67 4.04
N THR A 52 -6.30 -17.21 5.14
CA THR A 52 -6.63 -18.07 6.27
C THR A 52 -7.78 -19.03 5.94
N ILE A 53 -8.80 -18.57 5.22
CA ILE A 53 -9.88 -19.43 4.72
C ILE A 53 -9.31 -20.46 3.73
N ALA A 54 -8.40 -20.05 2.84
CA ALA A 54 -7.74 -20.98 1.93
C ALA A 54 -6.95 -22.07 2.67
N ILE A 55 -6.25 -21.73 3.76
CA ILE A 55 -5.56 -22.71 4.62
C ILE A 55 -6.56 -23.66 5.29
N HIS A 56 -7.66 -23.13 5.81
CA HIS A 56 -8.74 -23.93 6.39
C HIS A 56 -9.30 -24.93 5.38
N ASN A 57 -9.65 -24.46 4.17
CA ASN A 57 -10.17 -25.28 3.08
C ASN A 57 -9.20 -26.40 2.72
N ARG A 58 -7.91 -26.10 2.56
CA ARG A 58 -6.86 -27.10 2.29
C ARG A 58 -6.74 -28.14 3.42
N ASN A 59 -6.88 -27.73 4.67
CA ASN A 59 -6.86 -28.67 5.80
C ASN A 59 -8.06 -29.62 5.77
N VAL A 60 -9.24 -29.11 5.41
CA VAL A 60 -10.46 -29.91 5.26
C VAL A 60 -10.34 -30.84 4.04
N GLU A 61 -9.84 -30.36 2.91
CA GLU A 61 -9.55 -31.17 1.71
C GLU A 61 -8.58 -32.31 2.02
N LYS A 62 -7.54 -32.06 2.81
CA LYS A 62 -6.59 -33.09 3.25
C LYS A 62 -7.27 -34.16 4.13
N GLN A 63 -8.16 -33.75 5.03
CA GLN A 63 -8.94 -34.69 5.83
C GLN A 63 -9.90 -35.51 4.96
N PHE A 64 -10.61 -34.87 4.03
CA PHE A 64 -11.49 -35.52 3.07
C PHE A 64 -10.74 -36.57 2.24
N ARG A 65 -9.56 -36.22 1.71
CA ARG A 65 -8.67 -37.17 1.02
C ARG A 65 -8.28 -38.34 1.92
N GLY A 66 -8.04 -38.10 3.21
CA GLY A 66 -7.79 -39.15 4.19
C GLY A 66 -8.96 -40.11 4.33
N TRP A 67 -10.19 -39.58 4.44
CA TRP A 67 -11.42 -40.38 4.53
C TRP A 67 -11.68 -41.21 3.28
N MET A 68 -11.39 -40.68 2.09
CA MET A 68 -11.54 -41.40 0.82
C MET A 68 -10.50 -42.51 0.62
N ASN A 69 -9.37 -42.44 1.32
CA ASN A 69 -8.36 -43.50 1.30
C ASN A 69 -8.56 -44.56 2.40
N ASP A 70 -9.42 -44.30 3.39
CA ASP A 70 -9.69 -45.23 4.49
C ASP A 70 -10.66 -46.33 4.05
N GLU A 71 -10.14 -47.54 3.88
CA GLU A 71 -10.87 -48.72 3.46
C GLU A 71 -11.85 -49.24 4.52
N ASN A 72 -11.81 -48.73 5.76
CA ASN A 72 -12.82 -49.04 6.78
C ASN A 72 -14.01 -48.07 6.76
N TYR A 73 -13.86 -46.95 6.03
CA TYR A 73 -14.87 -45.90 5.98
C TYR A 73 -15.60 -45.88 4.63
N VAL A 74 -14.86 -45.95 3.52
CA VAL A 74 -15.40 -45.83 2.16
C VAL A 74 -14.89 -46.95 1.27
N GLU A 75 -15.83 -47.63 0.61
CA GLU A 75 -15.57 -48.56 -0.47
C GLU A 75 -15.70 -47.83 -1.82
N ILE A 76 -14.64 -47.87 -2.63
CA ILE A 76 -14.62 -47.30 -3.98
C ILE A 76 -14.52 -48.45 -4.98
N SER A 77 -15.50 -48.55 -5.87
CA SER A 77 -15.52 -49.52 -6.96
C SER A 77 -15.67 -48.80 -8.30
N SER A 78 -15.27 -49.44 -9.39
CA SER A 78 -15.45 -48.92 -10.76
C SER A 78 -16.15 -49.97 -11.60
N ARG A 79 -16.97 -49.50 -12.56
CA ARG A 79 -17.58 -50.33 -13.59
C ARG A 79 -17.54 -49.60 -14.93
N TRP A 80 -17.34 -50.35 -16.00
CA TRP A 80 -17.50 -49.81 -17.35
C TRP A 80 -18.97 -49.80 -17.76
N ASP A 81 -19.48 -48.64 -18.16
CA ASP A 81 -20.81 -48.54 -18.77
C ASP A 81 -20.68 -48.68 -20.30
N SER A 82 -21.11 -49.81 -20.84
CA SER A 82 -21.05 -50.11 -22.28
C SER A 82 -22.02 -49.27 -23.12
N LEU A 83 -23.07 -48.69 -22.51
CA LEU A 83 -24.07 -47.88 -23.21
C LEU A 83 -23.57 -46.45 -23.37
N GLN A 84 -23.00 -45.87 -22.31
CA GLN A 84 -22.48 -44.51 -22.32
C GLN A 84 -21.00 -44.40 -22.71
N LYS A 85 -20.30 -45.54 -22.84
CA LYS A 85 -18.85 -45.63 -23.12
C LYS A 85 -18.01 -44.81 -22.13
N VAL A 86 -18.40 -44.83 -20.85
CA VAL A 86 -17.70 -44.13 -19.76
C VAL A 86 -17.44 -45.08 -18.58
N SER A 87 -16.34 -44.82 -17.87
CA SER A 87 -16.05 -45.48 -16.60
C SER A 87 -16.85 -44.81 -15.47
N VAL A 88 -17.69 -45.58 -14.79
CA VAL A 88 -18.52 -45.14 -13.66
C VAL A 88 -17.89 -45.63 -12.35
N PHE A 89 -17.62 -44.70 -11.45
CA PHE A 89 -17.10 -44.98 -10.12
C PHE A 89 -18.23 -44.94 -9.10
N ARG A 90 -18.30 -45.94 -8.24
CA ARG A 90 -19.25 -46.01 -7.13
C ARG A 90 -18.51 -45.84 -5.82
N ILE A 91 -18.97 -44.89 -5.01
CA ILE A 91 -18.55 -44.67 -3.63
C ILE A 91 -19.65 -45.21 -2.74
N LYS A 92 -19.30 -46.04 -1.75
CA LYS A 92 -20.24 -46.58 -0.76
C LYS A 92 -19.66 -46.46 0.64
N GLU A 93 -20.45 -45.98 1.58
CA GLU A 93 -20.08 -45.97 3.00
C GLU A 93 -20.23 -47.37 3.61
N ILE A 94 -19.20 -47.81 4.36
CA ILE A 94 -19.14 -49.16 4.93
C ILE A 94 -19.96 -49.25 6.23
N SER A 95 -20.00 -48.18 7.02
CA SER A 95 -20.76 -48.09 8.27
C SER A 95 -21.58 -46.80 8.31
N PRO A 96 -22.70 -46.73 7.57
CA PRO A 96 -23.52 -45.53 7.51
C PRO A 96 -24.17 -45.27 8.87
N LYS A 97 -24.03 -44.04 9.37
CA LYS A 97 -24.73 -43.58 10.57
C LYS A 97 -25.97 -42.79 10.15
N GLY A 98 -27.07 -43.49 9.83
CA GLY A 98 -28.37 -42.86 9.54
C GLY A 98 -29.11 -43.46 8.33
N ASN A 99 -30.30 -42.92 8.05
CA ASN A 99 -31.20 -43.40 6.98
C ASN A 99 -31.02 -42.65 5.64
N GLY A 100 -29.88 -41.95 5.45
CA GLY A 100 -29.62 -41.13 4.27
C GLY A 100 -29.02 -41.91 3.09
N GLN A 101 -28.64 -41.19 2.04
CA GLN A 101 -27.96 -41.78 0.88
C GLN A 101 -26.55 -42.27 1.28
N ILE A 102 -26.32 -43.58 1.15
CA ILE A 102 -25.08 -44.24 1.59
C ILE A 102 -24.10 -44.51 0.46
N ASP A 103 -24.55 -44.37 -0.80
CA ASP A 103 -23.73 -44.58 -1.97
C ASP A 103 -24.10 -43.65 -3.13
N ILE A 104 -23.10 -43.36 -3.97
CA ILE A 104 -23.26 -42.61 -5.21
C ILE A 104 -22.47 -43.25 -6.33
N SER A 105 -22.95 -43.05 -7.56
CA SER A 105 -22.24 -43.41 -8.78
C SER A 105 -21.99 -42.15 -9.60
N LEU A 106 -20.75 -41.95 -10.02
CA LEU A 106 -20.29 -40.76 -10.76
C LEU A 106 -19.42 -41.22 -11.94
N SER A 107 -19.62 -40.64 -13.12
CA SER A 107 -18.65 -40.73 -14.21
C SER A 107 -17.72 -39.54 -14.17
N VAL A 108 -16.44 -39.76 -14.50
CA VAL A 108 -15.44 -38.69 -14.57
C VAL A 108 -15.02 -38.54 -16.03
N GLU A 109 -15.45 -37.48 -16.70
CA GLU A 109 -15.18 -37.25 -18.14
C GLU A 109 -13.67 -37.25 -18.46
N LYS A 110 -12.84 -36.74 -17.55
CA LYS A 110 -11.36 -36.72 -17.69
C LYS A 110 -10.74 -38.13 -17.67
N ILE A 111 -11.47 -39.15 -17.20
CA ILE A 111 -11.00 -40.56 -17.14
C ILE A 111 -11.67 -41.33 -18.28
N SER A 112 -11.15 -41.16 -19.50
CA SER A 112 -11.72 -41.74 -20.73
C SER A 112 -11.29 -43.19 -20.99
N ASN A 113 -10.32 -43.71 -20.25
CA ASN A 113 -9.88 -45.10 -20.39
C ASN A 113 -10.89 -46.07 -19.78
N ARG A 114 -11.07 -47.22 -20.43
CA ARG A 114 -11.91 -48.31 -19.92
C ARG A 114 -11.32 -48.89 -18.65
N ILE A 115 -12.04 -48.76 -17.54
CA ILE A 115 -11.64 -49.29 -16.23
C ILE A 115 -12.74 -50.21 -15.72
N ASP A 116 -12.56 -51.51 -15.93
CA ASP A 116 -13.50 -52.54 -15.47
C ASP A 116 -13.31 -52.87 -13.96
N THR A 117 -12.12 -52.66 -13.42
CA THR A 117 -11.77 -52.87 -12.00
C THR A 117 -10.88 -51.75 -11.47
N ILE A 118 -11.10 -51.34 -10.23
CA ILE A 118 -10.44 -50.17 -9.63
C ILE A 118 -8.94 -50.44 -9.44
N THR A 119 -8.11 -49.86 -10.30
CA THR A 119 -6.65 -49.87 -10.12
C THR A 119 -6.25 -48.83 -9.07
N PRO A 120 -5.11 -48.97 -8.38
CA PRO A 120 -4.62 -47.96 -7.43
C PRO A 120 -4.47 -46.56 -8.07
N GLU A 121 -4.05 -46.51 -9.34
CA GLU A 121 -3.94 -45.28 -10.11
C GLU A 121 -5.32 -44.66 -10.41
N ALA A 122 -6.29 -45.47 -10.83
CA ALA A 122 -7.67 -45.03 -11.07
C ALA A 122 -8.32 -44.53 -9.76
N LYS A 123 -8.10 -45.21 -8.64
CA LYS A 123 -8.55 -44.78 -7.30
C LYS A 123 -7.98 -43.41 -6.97
N ARG A 124 -6.67 -43.20 -7.19
CA ARG A 124 -6.02 -41.91 -6.94
C ARG A 124 -6.60 -40.78 -7.80
N LEU A 125 -6.73 -41.00 -9.10
CA LEU A 125 -7.29 -40.01 -10.03
C LEU A 125 -8.73 -39.65 -9.69
N PHE A 126 -9.53 -40.65 -9.30
CA PHE A 126 -10.90 -40.42 -8.85
C PHE A 126 -10.95 -39.60 -7.55
N ILE A 127 -10.12 -39.93 -6.56
CA ILE A 127 -10.02 -39.15 -5.31
C ILE A 127 -9.55 -37.72 -5.60
N ASP A 128 -8.59 -37.52 -6.51
CA ASP A 128 -8.12 -36.20 -6.92
C ASP A 128 -9.26 -35.36 -7.51
N HIS A 129 -10.10 -35.94 -8.37
CA HIS A 129 -11.28 -35.27 -8.93
C HIS A 129 -12.33 -34.94 -7.87
N MET A 130 -12.57 -35.83 -6.91
CA MET A 130 -13.49 -35.58 -5.81
C MET A 130 -12.99 -34.44 -4.92
N VAL A 131 -11.69 -34.38 -4.63
CA VAL A 131 -11.06 -33.27 -3.90
C VAL A 131 -11.18 -31.96 -4.67
N GLU A 132 -11.00 -31.97 -6.00
CA GLU A 132 -11.21 -30.80 -6.88
C GLU A 132 -12.67 -30.30 -6.80
N THR A 133 -13.64 -31.22 -6.82
CA THR A 133 -15.07 -30.88 -6.68
C THR A 133 -15.38 -30.25 -5.31
N VAL A 134 -14.78 -30.78 -4.24
CA VAL A 134 -14.89 -30.21 -2.89
C VAL A 134 -14.26 -28.82 -2.82
N HIS A 135 -13.08 -28.66 -3.41
CA HIS A 135 -12.37 -27.38 -3.48
C HIS A 135 -13.24 -26.30 -4.14
N ASP A 136 -13.81 -26.60 -5.30
CA ASP A 136 -14.70 -25.68 -6.02
C ASP A 136 -15.97 -25.33 -5.23
N GLY A 137 -16.50 -26.29 -4.47
CA GLY A 137 -17.60 -26.05 -3.53
C GLY A 137 -17.20 -25.05 -2.44
N PHE A 138 -16.04 -25.25 -1.82
CA PHE A 138 -15.55 -24.36 -0.76
C PHE A 138 -15.29 -22.93 -1.25
N LEU A 139 -14.80 -22.76 -2.49
CA LEU A 139 -14.66 -21.44 -3.11
C LEU A 139 -16.01 -20.71 -3.25
N ARG A 140 -17.11 -21.46 -3.41
CA ARG A 140 -18.48 -20.95 -3.47
C ARG A 140 -19.18 -20.89 -2.12
N GLY A 141 -18.50 -21.32 -1.04
CA GLY A 141 -19.07 -21.42 0.30
C GLY A 141 -20.06 -22.57 0.49
N THR A 142 -20.07 -23.55 -0.42
CA THR A 142 -20.95 -24.72 -0.38
C THR A 142 -20.18 -25.99 -0.02
N VAL A 143 -20.86 -26.91 0.66
CA VAL A 143 -20.32 -28.23 0.99
C VAL A 143 -21.08 -29.27 0.18
N TRP A 144 -20.36 -30.10 -0.59
CA TRP A 144 -20.95 -31.18 -1.35
C TRP A 144 -21.35 -32.35 -0.44
N PHE A 145 -22.59 -32.79 -0.57
CA PHE A 145 -23.11 -33.99 0.08
C PHE A 145 -23.10 -35.14 -0.93
N PHE A 146 -21.95 -35.80 -1.04
CA PHE A 146 -21.81 -37.00 -1.86
C PHE A 146 -22.64 -38.15 -1.29
N THR A 147 -22.42 -38.46 -0.02
CA THR A 147 -23.22 -39.38 0.77
C THR A 147 -23.54 -38.69 2.09
N GLN A 148 -24.54 -39.19 2.83
CA GLN A 148 -25.00 -38.56 4.07
C GLN A 148 -23.86 -38.41 5.09
N GLY A 149 -23.11 -39.49 5.35
CA GLY A 149 -22.04 -39.49 6.35
C GLY A 149 -20.85 -38.64 5.94
N ILE A 150 -20.41 -38.72 4.69
CA ILE A 150 -19.34 -37.86 4.16
C ILE A 150 -19.75 -36.39 4.22
N GLY A 151 -20.97 -36.06 3.78
CA GLY A 151 -21.50 -34.70 3.77
C GLY A 151 -21.60 -34.10 5.17
N GLU A 152 -22.12 -34.84 6.14
CA GLU A 152 -22.16 -34.41 7.55
C GLU A 152 -20.76 -34.19 8.12
N ARG A 153 -19.82 -35.12 7.86
CA ARG A 153 -18.45 -35.02 8.35
C ARG A 153 -17.71 -33.84 7.72
N LEU A 154 -17.91 -33.62 6.42
CA LEU A 154 -17.33 -32.50 5.68
C LEU A 154 -17.92 -31.16 6.15
N SER A 155 -19.24 -31.10 6.34
CA SER A 155 -19.95 -29.93 6.87
C SER A 155 -19.44 -29.56 8.26
N LYS A 156 -19.28 -30.56 9.14
CA LYS A 156 -18.71 -30.36 10.48
C LYS A 156 -17.28 -29.82 10.42
N ALA A 157 -16.42 -30.42 9.60
CA ALA A 157 -15.03 -29.99 9.45
C ALA A 157 -14.92 -28.57 8.86
N TYR A 158 -15.80 -28.21 7.91
CA TYR A 158 -15.78 -26.93 7.23
C TYR A 158 -16.39 -25.79 8.06
N TYR A 159 -17.58 -26.00 8.65
CA TYR A 159 -18.34 -24.94 9.31
C TYR A 159 -18.13 -24.84 10.83
N GLU A 160 -17.83 -25.95 11.52
CA GLU A 160 -17.80 -25.97 12.98
C GLU A 160 -16.39 -25.83 13.58
N VAL A 161 -15.35 -26.19 12.82
CA VAL A 161 -13.97 -26.08 13.29
C VAL A 161 -13.55 -24.59 13.22
N PRO A 162 -13.29 -23.93 14.36
CA PRO A 162 -12.90 -22.53 14.36
C PRO A 162 -11.48 -22.36 13.84
N ILE A 163 -11.28 -21.30 13.07
CA ILE A 163 -9.96 -20.92 12.59
C ILE A 163 -9.09 -20.46 13.77
N PRO A 164 -7.91 -21.05 13.98
CA PRO A 164 -7.02 -20.65 15.07
C PRO A 164 -6.51 -19.21 14.93
N ARG A 165 -6.57 -18.43 16.02
CA ARG A 165 -6.14 -17.01 16.02
C ARG A 165 -4.66 -16.80 15.69
N ASN A 166 -3.81 -17.78 16.03
CA ASN A 166 -2.39 -17.75 15.67
C ASN A 166 -2.18 -17.76 14.15
N VAL A 167 -2.96 -18.54 13.41
CA VAL A 167 -2.90 -18.59 11.94
C VAL A 167 -3.30 -17.22 11.37
N ILE A 168 -4.39 -16.63 11.87
CA ILE A 168 -4.83 -15.29 11.44
C ILE A 168 -3.74 -14.25 11.69
N ASN A 169 -3.14 -14.26 12.88
CA ASN A 169 -2.05 -13.35 13.25
C ASN A 169 -0.82 -13.51 12.34
N GLU A 170 -0.44 -14.74 12.03
CA GLU A 170 0.68 -15.03 11.13
C GLU A 170 0.40 -14.58 9.70
N GLN A 171 -0.77 -14.92 9.15
CA GLN A 171 -1.16 -14.51 7.79
C GLN A 171 -1.22 -12.99 7.66
N TYR A 172 -1.74 -12.30 8.67
CA TYR A 172 -1.76 -10.84 8.66
C TYR A 172 -0.36 -10.23 8.72
N ARG A 173 0.54 -10.79 9.53
CA ARG A 173 1.95 -10.37 9.55
C ARG A 173 2.63 -10.55 8.19
N ILE A 174 2.36 -11.65 7.50
CA ILE A 174 2.89 -11.91 6.16
C ILE A 174 2.34 -10.87 5.17
N ALA A 175 1.03 -10.62 5.19
CA ALA A 175 0.38 -9.66 4.29
C ALA A 175 0.88 -8.21 4.51
N LEU A 176 1.13 -7.82 5.76
CA LEU A 176 1.73 -6.54 6.11
C LEU A 176 3.17 -6.42 5.62
N LYS A 177 3.99 -7.46 5.86
CA LYS A 177 5.40 -7.47 5.44
C LYS A 177 5.54 -7.36 3.92
N ARG A 178 4.64 -8.00 3.15
CA ARG A 178 4.60 -7.87 1.67
C ARG A 178 4.36 -6.44 1.20
N ARG A 179 3.63 -5.63 1.99
CA ARG A 179 3.36 -4.21 1.73
C ARG A 179 4.37 -3.27 2.37
N GLY A 180 5.46 -3.80 2.94
CA GLY A 180 6.49 -2.98 3.59
C GLY A 180 6.11 -2.46 4.98
N VAL A 181 4.93 -2.81 5.51
CA VAL A 181 4.48 -2.36 6.83
C VAL A 181 5.12 -3.21 7.93
N THR A 182 6.00 -2.61 8.72
CA THR A 182 6.72 -3.27 9.83
C THR A 182 6.17 -2.92 11.21
N LEU A 183 5.11 -2.12 11.28
CA LEU A 183 4.51 -1.69 12.55
C LEU A 183 3.94 -2.88 13.35
N PRO A 184 4.15 -2.90 14.68
CA PRO A 184 3.52 -3.89 15.53
C PRO A 184 2.00 -3.66 15.54
N PHE A 185 1.26 -4.74 15.44
CA PHE A 185 -0.20 -4.72 15.50
C PHE A 185 -0.72 -5.62 16.61
N ARG A 186 -1.96 -5.37 17.03
CA ARG A 186 -2.69 -6.20 17.98
C ARG A 186 -4.11 -6.42 17.48
N LEU A 187 -4.56 -7.68 17.48
CA LEU A 187 -5.91 -8.03 17.05
C LEU A 187 -6.92 -7.90 18.20
N ASN A 188 -8.08 -7.32 17.91
CA ASN A 188 -9.29 -7.32 18.76
C ASN A 188 -9.07 -6.84 20.21
N LYS A 189 -8.38 -5.72 20.40
CA LYS A 189 -8.18 -5.05 21.70
C LYS A 189 -8.85 -3.68 21.75
N ASN A 190 -9.03 -3.14 22.95
CA ASN A 190 -9.71 -1.86 23.20
C ASN A 190 -9.17 -0.71 22.35
N SER A 191 -10.09 0.09 21.81
CA SER A 191 -9.84 1.12 20.80
C SER A 191 -9.01 2.31 21.29
N SER A 192 -8.88 2.52 22.61
CA SER A 192 -8.28 3.73 23.18
C SER A 192 -6.75 3.75 23.17
N ASP A 193 -6.11 2.62 22.89
CA ASP A 193 -4.64 2.45 22.97
C ASP A 193 -3.96 2.51 21.59
N TYR A 194 -4.72 2.79 20.52
CA TYR A 194 -4.26 2.69 19.14
C TYR A 194 -4.39 4.02 18.39
N ASP A 195 -3.35 4.38 17.64
CA ASP A 195 -3.35 5.52 16.73
C ASP A 195 -4.26 5.27 15.51
N TYR A 196 -4.34 4.00 15.09
CA TYR A 196 -5.17 3.58 13.98
C TYR A 196 -5.75 2.18 14.17
N ILE A 197 -7.00 2.00 13.73
CA ILE A 197 -7.71 0.73 13.77
C ILE A 197 -8.30 0.45 12.39
N THR A 198 -8.10 -0.77 11.90
CA THR A 198 -8.64 -1.21 10.61
C THR A 198 -10.17 -1.32 10.62
N SER A 199 -10.74 -1.44 9.41
CA SER A 199 -12.13 -1.87 9.22
C SER A 199 -12.36 -3.26 9.82
N LYS A 200 -13.63 -3.57 10.15
CA LYS A 200 -14.00 -4.92 10.59
C LYS A 200 -13.95 -5.84 9.38
N VAL A 201 -13.26 -6.96 9.52
CA VAL A 201 -13.28 -8.04 8.54
C VAL A 201 -13.86 -9.29 9.21
N ASN A 202 -14.78 -9.98 8.52
CA ASN A 202 -15.40 -11.19 9.03
C ASN A 202 -14.53 -12.41 8.68
N PHE A 203 -13.98 -13.06 9.72
CA PHE A 203 -13.19 -14.28 9.63
C PHE A 203 -14.03 -15.56 9.85
N GLY A 204 -15.32 -15.41 10.15
CA GLY A 204 -16.21 -16.51 10.44
C GLY A 204 -16.79 -17.16 9.19
N ILE A 205 -16.83 -18.49 9.16
CA ILE A 205 -17.43 -19.27 8.07
C ILE A 205 -18.93 -19.50 8.33
N LYS A 206 -19.29 -20.02 9.52
CA LYS A 206 -20.69 -20.25 9.93
C LYS A 206 -21.28 -19.10 10.73
N TYR A 207 -20.52 -18.61 11.72
CA TYR A 207 -20.94 -17.53 12.62
C TYR A 207 -20.05 -16.33 12.37
N GLU A 208 -20.63 -15.12 12.33
CA GLU A 208 -19.86 -13.90 12.13
C GLU A 208 -18.79 -13.72 13.21
N GLN A 209 -17.54 -13.58 12.77
CA GLN A 209 -16.39 -13.31 13.64
C GLN A 209 -15.66 -12.08 13.12
N TRP A 210 -16.17 -10.92 13.52
CA TRP A 210 -15.57 -9.63 13.18
C TRP A 210 -14.26 -9.43 13.93
N MET A 211 -13.18 -9.18 13.19
CA MET A 211 -11.88 -8.83 13.73
C MET A 211 -11.38 -7.51 13.17
N ARG A 212 -10.54 -6.83 13.97
CA ARG A 212 -9.85 -5.59 13.62
C ARG A 212 -8.42 -5.67 14.15
N ALA A 213 -7.50 -5.01 13.45
CA ALA A 213 -6.15 -4.78 13.91
C ALA A 213 -5.98 -3.34 14.37
N GLY A 214 -5.34 -3.15 15.53
CA GLY A 214 -4.91 -1.85 16.05
C GLY A 214 -3.40 -1.68 15.91
N PHE A 215 -2.98 -0.47 15.55
CA PHE A 215 -1.59 -0.06 15.34
C PHE A 215 -1.21 1.07 16.31
N VAL A 216 0.03 1.03 16.79
CA VAL A 216 0.62 2.04 17.70
C VAL A 216 1.91 2.56 17.08
N GLY A 217 2.17 3.87 17.17
CA GLY A 217 3.35 4.52 16.61
C GLY A 217 3.20 4.93 15.15
N LEU A 218 1.97 5.25 14.71
CA LEU A 218 1.71 5.63 13.31
C LEU A 218 2.54 6.84 12.90
N ASN A 219 2.55 7.89 13.73
CA ASN A 219 3.27 9.13 13.43
C ASN A 219 4.77 8.90 13.28
N THR A 220 5.38 8.11 14.17
CA THR A 220 6.82 7.78 14.11
C THR A 220 7.17 6.93 12.89
N TYR A 221 6.28 6.03 12.48
CA TYR A 221 6.47 5.22 11.29
C TYR A 221 6.36 6.07 10.01
N LEU A 222 5.32 6.90 9.89
CA LEU A 222 5.14 7.80 8.74
C LEU A 222 6.29 8.79 8.59
N LEU A 223 6.81 9.33 9.70
CA LEU A 223 8.01 10.18 9.69
C LEU A 223 9.24 9.44 9.17
N GLY A 224 9.40 8.15 9.53
CA GLY A 224 10.47 7.30 9.04
C GLY A 224 10.38 6.99 7.54
N GLU A 225 9.16 6.79 7.04
CA GLU A 225 8.88 6.53 5.62
C GLU A 225 9.09 7.80 4.77
N LEU A 226 8.68 8.96 5.29
CA LEU A 226 8.80 10.27 4.64
C LEU A 226 10.15 10.96 4.87
N LYS A 227 11.10 10.34 5.56
CA LYS A 227 12.39 10.97 5.94
C LYS A 227 13.13 11.59 4.75
N TRP A 228 13.08 10.96 3.58
CA TRP A 228 13.74 11.43 2.37
C TRP A 228 13.03 12.65 1.77
N VAL A 229 11.70 12.65 1.80
CA VAL A 229 10.88 13.79 1.35
C VAL A 229 11.12 14.98 2.26
N LEU A 230 11.06 14.77 3.58
CA LEU A 230 11.32 15.80 4.58
C LEU A 230 12.73 16.39 4.47
N LEU A 231 13.74 15.53 4.29
CA LEU A 231 15.12 15.98 4.08
C LEU A 231 15.26 16.80 2.79
N GLY A 232 14.60 16.39 1.71
CA GLY A 232 14.56 17.13 0.45
C GLY A 232 13.89 18.50 0.58
N THR A 233 12.74 18.57 1.27
CA THR A 233 12.05 19.84 1.55
C THR A 233 12.90 20.77 2.41
N LEU A 234 13.57 20.23 3.44
CA LEU A 234 14.47 21.00 4.31
C LEU A 234 15.70 21.53 3.55
N LEU A 235 16.31 20.70 2.70
CA LEU A 235 17.44 21.10 1.87
C LEU A 235 17.05 22.22 0.90
N LEU A 236 15.91 22.08 0.23
CA LEU A 236 15.41 23.08 -0.70
C LEU A 236 15.08 24.41 0.02
N LEU A 237 14.51 24.34 1.22
CA LEU A 237 14.27 25.50 2.09
C LEU A 237 15.59 26.21 2.44
N LEU A 238 16.66 25.47 2.75
CA LEU A 238 17.96 26.05 3.08
C LEU A 238 18.56 26.75 1.86
N ILE A 239 18.47 26.13 0.67
CA ILE A 239 18.95 26.72 -0.59
C ILE A 239 18.20 28.01 -0.91
N THR A 240 16.87 28.04 -0.78
CA THR A 240 16.07 29.24 -1.05
C THR A 240 16.41 30.36 -0.07
N LEU A 241 16.60 30.03 1.21
CA LEU A 241 17.03 30.98 2.23
C LEU A 241 18.44 31.53 1.95
N ALA A 242 19.37 30.67 1.55
CA ALA A 242 20.74 31.07 1.19
C ALA A 242 20.76 32.00 -0.03
N CYS A 243 19.96 31.68 -1.07
CA CYS A 243 19.79 32.52 -2.25
C CYS A 243 19.22 33.90 -1.87
N PHE A 244 18.18 33.92 -1.03
CA PHE A 244 17.59 35.17 -0.55
C PHE A 244 18.59 36.03 0.23
N CYS A 245 19.34 35.44 1.16
CA CYS A 245 20.40 36.14 1.90
C CYS A 245 21.51 36.66 0.98
N TYR A 246 21.91 35.88 -0.03
CA TYR A 246 22.90 36.29 -1.02
C TYR A 246 22.41 37.47 -1.86
N THR A 247 21.14 37.45 -2.31
CA THR A 247 20.56 38.57 -3.06
C THR A 247 20.45 39.83 -2.21
N ILE A 248 20.06 39.73 -0.93
CA ILE A 248 20.06 40.88 -0.01
C ILE A 248 21.46 41.48 0.10
N LYS A 249 22.48 40.66 0.34
CA LYS A 249 23.88 41.13 0.41
C LYS A 249 24.31 41.84 -0.87
N THR A 250 23.98 41.26 -2.02
CA THR A 250 24.31 41.83 -3.33
C THR A 250 23.61 43.18 -3.55
N LEU A 251 22.32 43.28 -3.21
CA LEU A 251 21.54 44.52 -3.33
C LEU A 251 22.11 45.65 -2.46
N LEU A 252 22.50 45.35 -1.21
CA LEU A 252 23.12 46.33 -0.31
C LEU A 252 24.50 46.78 -0.80
N ASN A 253 25.30 45.87 -1.34
CA ASN A 253 26.61 46.23 -1.93
C ASN A 253 26.46 47.09 -3.18
N GLN A 254 25.46 46.81 -4.04
CA GLN A 254 25.14 47.65 -5.19
C GLN A 254 24.71 49.06 -4.77
N GLN A 255 23.96 49.20 -3.66
CA GLN A 255 23.59 50.51 -3.13
C GLN A 255 24.82 51.33 -2.70
N LYS A 256 25.76 50.72 -1.97
CA LYS A 256 27.00 51.40 -1.55
C LYS A 256 27.84 51.87 -2.74
N LEU A 257 27.93 51.04 -3.79
CA LEU A 257 28.63 51.37 -5.02
C LEU A 257 27.98 52.54 -5.79
N ASN A 258 26.65 52.57 -5.86
CA ASN A 258 25.94 53.68 -6.50
C ASN A 258 26.15 55.00 -5.75
N ILE A 259 26.09 55.00 -4.41
CA ILE A 259 26.31 56.21 -3.61
C ILE A 259 27.73 56.75 -3.84
N MET A 260 28.75 55.88 -3.79
CA MET A 260 30.13 56.29 -4.08
C MET A 260 30.31 56.85 -5.50
N LYS A 261 29.62 56.28 -6.49
CA LYS A 261 29.64 56.80 -7.87
C LYS A 261 28.98 58.17 -7.97
N ASP A 262 27.83 58.35 -7.33
CA ASP A 262 27.10 59.62 -7.33
C ASP A 262 27.95 60.72 -6.65
N ASP A 263 28.59 60.40 -5.51
CA ASP A 263 29.50 61.31 -4.81
C ASP A 263 30.75 61.63 -5.63
N PHE A 264 31.32 60.63 -6.32
CA PHE A 264 32.45 60.85 -7.22
C PHE A 264 32.09 61.78 -8.38
N ILE A 265 30.96 61.54 -9.05
CA ILE A 265 30.51 62.38 -10.17
C ILE A 265 30.22 63.80 -9.68
N ASN A 266 29.54 63.95 -8.55
CA ASN A 266 29.19 65.25 -8.02
C ASN A 266 30.45 66.02 -7.58
N ASN A 267 31.38 65.34 -6.88
CA ASN A 267 32.65 65.95 -6.48
C ASN A 267 33.51 66.34 -7.69
N MET A 268 33.66 65.45 -8.68
CA MET A 268 34.38 65.77 -9.92
C MET A 268 33.72 66.90 -10.71
N THR A 269 32.39 66.93 -10.77
CA THR A 269 31.66 68.01 -11.47
C THR A 269 31.91 69.34 -10.79
N HIS A 270 31.86 69.37 -9.46
CA HIS A 270 32.16 70.55 -8.68
C HIS A 270 33.63 71.00 -8.86
N GLU A 271 34.58 70.07 -8.76
CA GLU A 271 36.01 70.34 -8.95
C GLU A 271 36.39 70.71 -10.39
N ILE A 272 35.63 70.31 -11.41
CA ILE A 272 35.87 70.66 -12.82
C ILE A 272 35.20 71.99 -13.17
N HIS A 273 34.01 72.29 -12.64
CA HIS A 273 33.28 73.52 -12.93
C HIS A 273 34.01 74.77 -12.42
N THR A 274 34.68 74.68 -11.27
CA THR A 274 35.44 75.78 -10.65
C THR A 274 36.62 76.27 -11.52
N PRO A 275 37.57 75.42 -11.97
CA PRO A 275 38.65 75.84 -12.84
C PRO A 275 38.16 76.20 -14.24
N LEU A 276 37.12 75.53 -14.75
CA LEU A 276 36.56 75.86 -16.07
C LEU A 276 36.00 77.29 -16.11
N SER A 277 35.31 77.70 -15.04
CA SER A 277 34.82 79.07 -14.89
C SER A 277 35.97 80.09 -14.77
N SER A 278 37.07 79.73 -14.10
CA SER A 278 38.27 80.58 -14.00
C SER A 278 38.99 80.74 -15.35
N ILE A 279 39.12 79.67 -16.14
CA ILE A 279 39.67 79.72 -17.50
C ILE A 279 38.79 80.58 -18.41
N LEU A 280 37.46 80.41 -18.34
CA LEU A 280 36.51 81.22 -19.10
C LEU A 280 36.63 82.72 -18.76
N VAL A 281 36.72 83.08 -17.48
CA VAL A 281 36.91 84.47 -17.04
C VAL A 281 38.25 85.03 -17.54
N THR A 282 39.32 84.25 -17.49
CA THR A 282 40.65 84.67 -17.96
C THR A 282 40.68 84.85 -19.48
N ALA A 283 40.04 83.94 -20.22
CA ALA A 283 39.90 84.03 -21.68
C ALA A 283 39.05 85.24 -22.10
N ASP A 284 37.95 85.52 -21.38
CA ASP A 284 37.12 86.71 -21.63
C ASP A 284 37.87 88.01 -21.34
N ALA A 285 38.69 88.05 -20.28
CA ALA A 285 39.55 89.19 -19.99
C ALA A 285 40.59 89.41 -21.10
N LEU A 286 41.28 88.36 -21.55
CA LEU A 286 42.24 88.44 -22.66
C LEU A 286 41.59 88.88 -23.97
N LYS A 287 40.40 88.37 -24.28
CA LYS A 287 39.65 88.77 -25.47
C LYS A 287 39.27 90.25 -25.42
N ARG A 288 38.84 90.76 -24.27
CA ARG A 288 38.55 92.19 -24.06
C ARG A 288 39.79 93.07 -24.16
N PHE A 289 40.95 92.60 -23.68
CA PHE A 289 42.23 93.32 -23.82
C PHE A 289 42.76 93.34 -25.26
N SER A 290 42.33 92.43 -26.14
CA SER A 290 42.75 92.41 -27.56
C SER A 290 41.95 93.34 -28.48
N HIS A 291 41.09 94.21 -27.93
CA HIS A 291 40.25 95.13 -28.68
C HIS A 291 40.46 96.62 -28.35
N ASP A 292 41.56 96.95 -27.67
CA ASP A 292 42.15 98.30 -27.66
C ASP A 292 43.49 98.27 -28.43
#